data_AF-T0HNR1-F1
#
_entry.id   AF-T0HNR1-F1
#
_cell.length_a   1.000
_cell.length_b   1.000
_cell.length_c   1.000
_cell.angle_alpha   90.00
_cell.angle_beta   90.00
_cell.angle_gamma   90.00
#
_symmetry.space_group_name_H-M   'P 1'
#
loop_
_entity.id
_entity.type
_entity.pdbx_description
1 polymer ?
#
loop_
_entity_poly.entity_id
_entity_poly.type
_entity_poly.pdbx_seq_one_letter_code
_entity_poly.pdbx_strand_id
1 'polypeptide(L)' 'MPIYRASLIAGGFATEESLSRIETEIEAALDEAVEYALASPMPGEEELTTDVYAEGAAA' A
#
# COMPACT_ATOMS: atom_id res chain seq x y z
N MET A 1 -0.15 -5.21 16.54
CA MET A 1 0.52 -6.45 17.01
C MET A 1 1.15 -6.24 18.40
N PRO A 2 0.36 -6.30 19.50
CA PRO A 2 0.82 -5.83 20.81
C PRO A 2 1.93 -6.68 21.43
N ILE A 3 1.88 -8.02 21.28
CA ILE A 3 2.89 -8.93 21.85
C ILE A 3 4.25 -8.71 21.18
N TYR A 4 4.29 -8.57 19.86
CA TYR A 4 5.54 -8.37 19.12
C TYR A 4 6.17 -7.00 19.38
N ARG A 5 5.35 -5.93 19.47
CA ARG A 5 5.79 -4.60 19.92
C ARG A 5 6.50 -4.68 21.27
N ALA A 6 5.89 -5.35 22.24
CA ALA A 6 6.49 -5.52 23.56
C ALA A 6 7.83 -6.28 23.51
N SER A 7 7.93 -7.33 22.68
CA SER A 7 9.18 -8.06 22.48
C SER A 7 10.31 -7.21 21.87
N LEU A 8 10.00 -6.33 20.92
CA LEU A 8 10.99 -5.45 20.29
C LEU A 8 11.55 -4.42 21.27
N ILE A 9 10.69 -3.84 22.11
CA ILE A 9 11.09 -2.86 23.13
C ILE A 9 11.91 -3.56 24.23
N ALA A 10 11.45 -4.72 24.71
CA ALA A 10 12.17 -5.50 25.71
C ALA A 10 13.56 -5.95 25.24
N GLY A 11 13.71 -6.23 23.94
CA GLY A 11 15.00 -6.56 23.32
C GLY A 11 15.89 -5.36 23.01
N GLY A 12 15.44 -4.12 23.23
CA GLY A 12 16.19 -2.91 22.91
C GLY A 12 16.32 -2.61 21.40
N PHE A 13 15.54 -3.30 20.57
CA PHE A 13 15.56 -3.14 19.10
C PHE A 13 14.75 -1.93 18.63
N ALA A 14 13.83 -1.44 19.45
CA ALA A 14 12.98 -0.30 19.14
C ALA A 14 12.55 0.44 20.41
N THR A 15 12.12 1.70 20.25
CA THR A 15 11.46 2.49 21.29
C THR A 15 9.99 2.70 20.95
N GLU A 16 9.17 3.03 21.96
CA GLU A 16 7.76 3.37 21.76
C GLU A 16 7.59 4.51 20.75
N GLU A 17 8.45 5.54 20.85
CA GLU A 17 8.47 6.67 19.93
C GLU A 17 8.77 6.23 18.48
N SER A 18 9.78 5.37 18.29
CA SER A 18 10.14 4.89 16.95
C SER A 18 9.02 4.06 16.30
N LEU A 19 8.32 3.25 17.08
CA LEU A 19 7.24 2.41 16.58
C LEU A 19 5.97 3.21 16.30
N SER A 20 5.66 4.18 17.16
CA SER A 20 4.58 5.15 16.93
C SER A 20 4.83 5.97 15.66
N ARG A 21 6.06 6.45 15.46
CA ARG A 21 6.44 7.18 14.25
C ARG A 21 6.24 6.35 12.98
N ILE A 22 6.63 5.07 12.99
CA ILE A 22 6.40 4.17 11.85
C ILE A 22 4.91 4.02 11.55
N GLU A 23 4.06 3.88 12.58
CA GLU A 23 2.61 3.77 12.39
C GLU A 23 2.04 5.05 11.76
N THR A 24 2.43 6.22 12.25
CA THR A 24 2.02 7.50 11.66
C THR A 24 2.49 7.67 10.22
N GLU A 25 3.73 7.27 9.91
CA GLU A 25 4.26 7.32 8.54
C GLU A 25 3.48 6.39 7.59
N ILE A 26 3.08 5.20 8.06
CA ILE A 26 2.25 4.26 7.30
C ILE A 26 0.85 4.82 7.07
N GLU A 27 0.23 5.38 8.10
CA GLU A 27 -1.11 6.00 7.99
C GLU A 27 -1.09 7.14 6.96
N ALA A 28 -0.10 8.03 7.03
CA ALA A 28 0.04 9.12 6.06
C ALA A 28 0.24 8.61 4.62
N ALA A 29 1.08 7.60 4.42
CA ALA A 29 1.31 7.01 3.11
C ALA A 29 0.06 6.30 2.56
N LEU A 30 -0.74 5.69 3.43
CA LEU A 30 -2.00 5.06 3.05
C LEU A 30 -3.03 6.12 2.63
N ASP A 31 -3.17 7.19 3.39
CA ASP A 31 -4.10 8.27 3.07
C ASP A 31 -3.77 8.91 1.72
N GLU A 32 -2.49 9.19 1.45
CA GLU A 32 -2.01 9.70 0.16
C GLU A 32 -2.34 8.74 -0.98
N ALA A 33 -2.08 7.44 -0.81
CA ALA A 33 -2.36 6.43 -1.83
C ALA A 33 -3.86 6.30 -2.13
N VAL A 34 -4.70 6.39 -1.09
CA VAL A 34 -6.17 6.35 -1.23
C VAL A 34 -6.66 7.60 -1.96
N GLU A 35 -6.19 8.78 -1.58
CA GLU A 35 -6.57 10.02 -2.25
C GLU A 35 -6.17 10.00 -3.73
N TYR A 36 -4.96 9.54 -4.04
CA TYR A 36 -4.51 9.35 -5.42
C TYR A 36 -5.39 8.39 -6.20
N ALA A 37 -5.73 7.23 -5.64
CA ALA A 37 -6.57 6.24 -6.29
C ALA A 37 -7.98 6.77 -6.57
N LEU A 38 -8.55 7.53 -5.64
CA LEU A 38 -9.89 8.13 -5.79
C LEU A 38 -9.90 9.32 -6.76
N ALA A 39 -8.81 10.07 -6.85
CA ALA A 39 -8.65 11.18 -7.78
C ALA A 39 -8.27 10.73 -9.20
N SER A 40 -7.89 9.45 -9.36
CA SER A 40 -7.48 8.91 -10.65
C SER A 40 -8.65 8.89 -11.63
N PRO A 41 -8.45 9.32 -12.89
CA PRO A 41 -9.50 9.30 -13.89
C PRO A 41 -9.92 7.86 -14.20
N MET A 42 -11.19 7.67 -14.56
CA MET A 42 -11.65 6.37 -15.05
C MET A 42 -10.93 6.02 -16.36
N PRO A 43 -10.62 4.72 -16.59
CA PRO A 43 -10.09 4.27 -17.87
C PRO A 43 -11.10 4.57 -19.00
N GLY A 44 -10.59 4.75 -20.22
CA GLY A 44 -11.41 4.93 -21.40
C GLY A 44 -12.11 3.65 -21.84
N GLU A 45 -13.04 3.76 -22.79
CA GLU A 45 -13.79 2.61 -23.32
C GLU A 45 -12.88 1.61 -24.05
N GLU A 46 -11.76 2.08 -24.61
CA GLU A 46 -10.76 1.27 -25.28
C GLU A 46 -10.14 0.19 -24.37
N GLU A 47 -10.04 0.46 -23.07
CA GLU A 47 -9.49 -0.46 -22.06
C GLU A 47 -10.39 -1.69 -21.84
N LEU A 48 -11.66 -1.66 -22.27
CA LEU A 48 -12.61 -2.76 -22.06
C LEU A 48 -12.20 -4.08 -22.74
N THR A 49 -11.40 -4.00 -23.82
CA THR A 49 -11.03 -5.17 -24.64
C THR A 49 -9.54 -5.50 -24.61
N THR A 50 -8.75 -4.68 -23.91
CA THR A 50 -7.31 -4.88 -23.72
C THR A 50 -7.06 -6.07 -22.76
N ASP A 51 -5.91 -6.74 -22.90
CA ASP A 51 -5.45 -7.84 -22.05
C ASP A 51 -6.33 -9.11 -22.00
N VAL A 52 -7.29 -9.25 -22.90
CA VAL A 52 -8.15 -10.46 -23.00
C VAL A 52 -7.40 -11.65 -23.61
N TYR A 53 -6.51 -11.38 -24.57
CA TYR A 53 -5.64 -12.38 -25.20
C TYR A 53 -4.19 -11.96 -25.04
N ALA A 54 -3.30 -12.93 -24.88
CA ALA A 54 -1.86 -12.66 -24.85
C ALA A 54 -1.40 -12.02 -26.17
N GLU A 55 -0.52 -11.02 -26.09
CA GLU A 55 0.12 -10.45 -27.28
C GLU A 55 0.81 -11.57 -28.08
N GLY A 56 0.44 -11.71 -29.35
CA GLY A 56 0.94 -12.76 -30.24
C GLY A 56 0.11 -14.05 -30.28
N ALA A 57 -1.02 -14.13 -29.58
CA ALA A 57 -2.05 -15.11 -29.88
C ALA A 57 -2.67 -14.77 -31.24
N ALA A 58 -2.12 -15.36 -32.31
CA ALA A 58 -2.66 -15.23 -33.65
C ALA A 58 -4.14 -15.65 -33.68
N ALA A 59 -4.96 -14.82 -34.33
CA ALA A 59 -6.38 -15.05 -34.56
C ALA A 59 -6.66 -16.33 -35.38
#